data_AF-A0A218Q8Z8-F1
#
_entry.id   AF-A0A218Q8Z8-F1
#
_cell.length_a   1.000
_cell.length_b   1.000
_cell.length_c   1.000
_cell.angle_alpha   90.00
_cell.angle_beta   90.00
_cell.angle_gamma   90.00
#
_symmetry.space_group_name_H-M   'P 1'
#
loop_
_entity.id
_entity.type
_entity.pdbx_description
1 polymer ?
#
loop_
_entity_poly.entity_id
_entity_poly.type
_entity_poly.pdbx_seq_one_letter_code
_entity_poly.pdbx_strand_id
1 'polypeptide(L)'
;MTLETQIPQPETMHEEEEQFNWRECWYPVCFVQDLPKNRPYSFSLYDEPFVLFRNQNGILVCLTDRCPHRAAKLSDGQIIDGKIECSYHGWQFGLDGECLHIPQLPDDTKIPLNACVKSFTVVESQGLIWVWAGKTATAINQLIPTIADLEKPEFVHTDYMRDLPYDQTYLIENFVDPAHVYISHDGTEGNRASAQPLEMEVSDFSVKGFLGKIRQSRNPDAPWQNLDFIAPNLVHYKLNVIKPGWYAGIALYSIPIGKGKCRLLLRRYRNFMIKKFKSKPRWLEHLRQNKVLEQDLPQILGQQAEIARLGENLNKIYLPLKTSDLLVINYRKWLDNFGSSLPYYQGYLSSKNFGSNDCFHTSENADRFLQHTLVCSSCNQAYRVTNLLKQAFVGAAIALAALAIITDGLSSFILVFAALLSVALAVVAEKLKTHFQYSYTHFEQ
;
A
#
# COMPACT_ATOMS: atom_id res chain seq x y z
N MET A 1 35.95 6.88 -66.52
CA MET A 1 34.55 6.95 -66.05
C MET A 1 34.23 5.60 -65.41
N THR A 2 34.66 5.42 -64.17
CA THR A 2 34.44 4.21 -63.38
C THR A 2 33.32 4.53 -62.40
N LEU A 3 32.16 3.90 -62.61
CA LEU A 3 31.01 3.98 -61.71
C LEU A 3 31.28 3.03 -60.54
N GLU A 4 31.68 3.59 -59.40
CA GLU A 4 31.65 2.90 -58.11
C GLU A 4 30.20 2.85 -57.62
N THR A 5 29.63 1.65 -57.65
CA THR A 5 28.37 1.32 -56.96
C THR A 5 28.58 1.40 -55.45
N GLN A 6 28.04 2.45 -54.82
CA GLN A 6 27.91 2.54 -53.37
C GLN A 6 26.88 1.51 -52.88
N ILE A 7 27.34 0.56 -52.07
CA ILE A 7 26.50 -0.36 -51.30
C ILE A 7 25.94 0.45 -50.10
N PRO A 8 24.62 0.47 -49.86
CA PRO A 8 24.07 1.13 -48.68
C PRO A 8 24.57 0.42 -47.42
N GLN A 9 25.16 1.16 -46.49
CA GLN A 9 25.41 0.64 -45.15
C GLN A 9 24.07 0.33 -44.48
N PRO A 10 23.98 -0.72 -43.64
CA PRO A 10 22.77 -0.95 -42.87
C PRO A 10 22.61 0.23 -41.92
N GLU A 11 21.52 0.98 -42.08
CA GLU A 11 21.05 1.89 -41.05
C GLU A 11 20.86 1.05 -39.78
N THR A 12 21.75 1.22 -38.81
CA THR A 12 21.50 0.78 -37.44
C THR A 12 20.27 1.53 -36.97
N MET A 13 19.10 0.89 -37.10
CA MET A 13 17.94 1.21 -36.29
C MET A 13 18.42 1.12 -34.85
N HIS A 14 18.66 2.27 -34.22
CA HIS A 14 18.65 2.33 -32.76
C HIS A 14 17.26 1.82 -32.35
N GLU A 15 17.17 0.58 -31.88
CA GLU A 15 16.06 0.18 -31.03
C GLU A 15 16.04 1.20 -29.89
N GLU A 16 15.10 2.15 -29.92
CA GLU A 16 14.83 2.98 -28.75
C GLU A 16 14.54 1.99 -27.62
N GLU A 17 15.47 1.84 -26.68
CA GLU A 17 15.29 0.96 -25.52
C GLU A 17 13.95 1.35 -24.86
N GLU A 18 12.99 0.42 -24.86
CA GLU A 18 11.61 0.66 -24.46
C GLU A 18 11.55 1.01 -22.96
N GLN A 19 11.73 2.29 -22.63
CA GLN A 19 11.82 2.77 -21.27
C GLN A 19 10.43 2.89 -20.63
N PHE A 20 10.25 2.36 -19.42
CA PHE A 20 9.00 2.54 -18.68
C PHE A 20 8.77 4.02 -18.40
N ASN A 21 7.53 4.50 -18.50
CA ASN A 21 7.13 5.86 -18.14
C ASN A 21 6.24 5.82 -16.89
N TRP A 22 6.80 6.18 -15.74
CA TRP A 22 6.08 6.13 -14.47
C TRP A 22 4.88 7.10 -14.39
N ARG A 23 4.81 8.14 -15.22
CA ARG A 23 3.62 8.99 -15.25
C ARG A 23 2.49 8.39 -16.09
N GLU A 24 2.82 7.55 -17.07
CA GLU A 24 1.85 6.97 -18.00
C GLU A 24 1.49 5.53 -17.62
N CYS A 25 1.06 5.37 -16.36
CA CYS A 25 0.53 4.12 -15.84
C CYS A 25 -0.47 4.38 -14.70
N TRP A 26 -1.25 3.35 -14.37
CA TRP A 26 -2.25 3.40 -13.31
C TRP A 26 -1.66 2.98 -11.96
N TYR A 27 -1.82 3.84 -10.94
CA TYR A 27 -1.48 3.52 -9.56
C TYR A 27 -2.74 3.33 -8.71
N PRO A 28 -2.87 2.22 -7.99
CA PRO A 28 -3.93 2.05 -7.00
C PRO A 28 -3.54 2.81 -5.73
N VAL A 29 -4.40 3.73 -5.30
CA VAL A 29 -4.09 4.67 -4.22
C VAL A 29 -4.68 4.22 -2.88
N CYS A 30 -5.92 3.73 -2.91
CA CYS A 30 -6.63 3.19 -1.75
C CYS A 30 -7.82 2.32 -2.20
N PHE A 31 -8.41 1.58 -1.25
CA PHE A 31 -9.68 0.89 -1.49
C PHE A 31 -10.86 1.87 -1.35
N VAL A 32 -11.90 1.68 -2.16
CA VAL A 32 -13.11 2.52 -2.15
C VAL A 32 -13.74 2.60 -0.75
N GLN A 33 -13.78 1.48 -0.03
CA GLN A 33 -14.29 1.36 1.33
C GLN A 33 -13.45 2.07 2.40
N ASP A 34 -12.23 2.48 2.05
CA ASP A 34 -11.30 3.18 2.92
C ASP A 34 -11.15 4.67 2.56
N LEU A 35 -11.74 5.11 1.43
CA LEU A 35 -11.82 6.53 1.09
C LEU A 35 -12.82 7.22 2.05
N PRO A 36 -12.40 8.29 2.76
CA PRO A 36 -13.31 9.07 3.59
C PRO A 36 -14.42 9.73 2.78
N LYS A 37 -15.64 9.77 3.32
CA LYS A 37 -16.80 10.38 2.64
C LYS A 37 -16.83 11.91 2.69
N ASN A 38 -16.41 12.49 3.82
CA ASN A 38 -16.64 13.91 4.14
C ASN A 38 -15.34 14.69 4.42
N ARG A 39 -14.19 14.16 4.02
CA ARG A 39 -12.91 14.85 4.17
C ARG A 39 -11.99 14.52 3.01
N PRO A 40 -11.06 15.41 2.66
CA PRO A 40 -10.03 15.12 1.68
C PRO A 40 -9.16 13.92 2.10
N TYR A 41 -8.63 13.21 1.11
CA TYR A 41 -7.68 12.12 1.28
C TYR A 41 -6.35 12.50 0.64
N SER A 42 -5.33 12.72 1.47
CA SER A 42 -3.97 13.04 1.01
C SER A 42 -3.19 11.76 0.69
N PHE A 43 -2.44 11.80 -0.41
CA PHE A 43 -1.41 10.82 -0.73
C PHE A 43 -0.34 11.49 -1.59
N SER A 44 0.71 10.74 -1.91
CA SER A 44 1.76 11.20 -2.81
C SER A 44 2.17 10.10 -3.78
N LEU A 45 2.79 10.48 -4.89
CA LEU A 45 3.41 9.57 -5.84
C LEU A 45 4.80 10.11 -6.17
N TYR A 46 5.85 9.40 -5.76
CA TYR A 46 7.23 9.87 -5.80
C TYR A 46 7.40 11.29 -5.25
N ASP A 47 6.89 11.53 -4.04
CA ASP A 47 6.88 12.84 -3.35
C ASP A 47 6.03 13.95 -4.02
N GLU A 48 5.44 13.73 -5.20
CA GLU A 48 4.44 14.65 -5.74
C GLU A 48 3.14 14.53 -4.92
N PRO A 49 2.59 15.63 -4.36
CA PRO A 49 1.46 15.57 -3.44
C PRO A 49 0.11 15.67 -4.16
N PHE A 50 -0.83 14.80 -3.79
CA PHE A 50 -2.15 14.67 -4.40
C PHE A 50 -3.26 14.60 -3.36
N VAL A 51 -4.43 15.12 -3.72
CA VAL A 51 -5.62 15.11 -2.88
C VAL A 51 -6.79 14.49 -3.63
N LEU A 52 -7.42 13.49 -3.00
CA LEU A 52 -8.61 12.80 -3.48
C LEU A 52 -9.83 13.20 -2.66
N PHE A 53 -10.96 13.42 -3.32
CA PHE A 53 -12.25 13.60 -2.66
C PHE A 53 -13.40 13.21 -3.60
N ARG A 54 -14.63 13.19 -3.07
CA ARG A 54 -15.83 13.08 -3.89
C ARG A 54 -16.55 14.43 -3.92
N ASN A 55 -16.98 14.85 -5.10
CA ASN A 55 -17.85 16.01 -5.20
C ASN A 55 -19.29 15.67 -4.74
N GLN A 56 -20.20 16.64 -4.80
CA GLN A 56 -21.59 16.49 -4.36
C GLN A 56 -22.38 15.44 -5.15
N ASN A 57 -21.95 15.15 -6.39
CA ASN A 57 -22.55 14.13 -7.26
C ASN A 57 -21.90 12.74 -7.06
N GLY A 58 -20.98 12.60 -6.11
CA GLY A 58 -20.23 11.37 -5.85
C GLY A 58 -19.07 11.09 -6.82
N ILE A 59 -18.78 12.02 -7.74
CA ILE A 59 -17.69 11.91 -8.72
C ILE A 59 -16.35 12.05 -8.00
N LEU A 60 -15.41 11.15 -8.30
CA LEU A 60 -14.04 11.21 -7.78
C LEU A 60 -13.28 12.38 -8.41
N VAL A 61 -12.58 13.13 -7.57
CA VAL A 61 -11.73 14.26 -7.97
C VAL A 61 -10.33 14.01 -7.45
N CYS A 62 -9.32 14.17 -8.31
CA CYS A 62 -7.91 14.10 -7.93
C CYS A 62 -7.19 15.37 -8.39
N LEU A 63 -6.64 16.12 -7.44
CA LEU A 63 -5.92 17.37 -7.70
C LEU A 63 -4.51 17.31 -7.12
N THR A 64 -3.62 18.21 -7.54
CA THR A 64 -2.39 18.49 -6.79
C THR A 64 -2.77 19.01 -5.40
N ASP A 65 -2.18 18.45 -4.35
CA ASP A 65 -2.44 18.85 -2.97
C ASP A 65 -1.65 20.11 -2.58
N ARG A 66 -1.88 21.18 -3.32
CA ARG A 66 -1.22 22.46 -3.15
C ARG A 66 -2.08 23.60 -3.70
N CYS A 67 -2.52 24.48 -2.80
CA CYS A 67 -3.24 25.68 -3.18
C CYS A 67 -2.34 26.64 -3.98
N PRO A 68 -2.77 27.13 -5.16
CA PRO A 68 -1.97 28.03 -6.00
C PRO A 68 -1.76 29.41 -5.36
N HIS A 69 -2.55 29.77 -4.33
CA HIS A 69 -2.40 31.05 -3.65
C HIS A 69 -1.08 31.15 -2.85
N ARG A 70 -0.85 30.22 -1.91
CA ARG A 70 0.34 30.24 -1.01
C ARG A 70 0.84 28.85 -0.62
N ALA A 71 0.63 27.86 -1.49
CA ALA A 71 1.12 26.49 -1.33
C ALA A 71 0.61 25.73 -0.09
N ALA A 72 -0.45 26.20 0.58
CA ALA A 72 -1.12 25.45 1.63
C ALA A 72 -1.65 24.11 1.09
N LYS A 73 -1.55 23.05 1.89
CA LYS A 73 -2.12 21.74 1.53
C LYS A 73 -3.64 21.85 1.48
N LEU A 74 -4.23 21.38 0.39
CA LEU A 74 -5.68 21.36 0.23
C LEU A 74 -6.29 20.25 1.09
N SER A 75 -5.55 19.17 1.34
CA SER A 75 -6.00 18.05 2.15
C SER A 75 -6.26 18.38 3.61
N ASP A 76 -5.63 19.44 4.12
CA ASP A 76 -5.84 19.96 5.48
C ASP A 76 -7.10 20.83 5.56
N GLY A 77 -7.76 21.05 4.42
CA GLY A 77 -9.01 21.76 4.27
C GLY A 77 -10.24 20.88 4.50
N GLN A 78 -11.34 21.29 3.88
CA GLN A 78 -12.64 20.64 3.99
C GLN A 78 -13.34 20.54 2.64
N ILE A 79 -14.38 19.70 2.56
CA ILE A 79 -15.23 19.59 1.38
C ILE A 79 -16.54 20.34 1.64
N ILE A 80 -16.82 21.36 0.83
CA ILE A 80 -18.01 22.22 0.93
C ILE A 80 -18.72 22.21 -0.41
N ASP A 81 -19.98 21.79 -0.45
CA ASP A 81 -20.81 21.69 -1.66
C ASP A 81 -20.10 21.00 -2.83
N GLY A 82 -19.37 19.92 -2.53
CA GLY A 82 -18.62 19.15 -3.51
C GLY A 82 -17.33 19.80 -4.02
N LYS A 83 -16.89 20.90 -3.43
CA LYS A 83 -15.63 21.61 -3.72
C LYS A 83 -14.64 21.41 -2.59
N ILE A 84 -13.35 21.39 -2.89
CA ILE A 84 -12.33 21.41 -1.85
C ILE A 84 -12.01 22.85 -1.46
N GLU A 85 -12.16 23.17 -0.18
CA GLU A 85 -11.86 24.48 0.39
C GLU A 85 -10.52 24.44 1.11
N CYS A 86 -9.61 25.34 0.72
CA CYS A 86 -8.32 25.50 1.38
C CYS A 86 -8.50 26.06 2.80
N SER A 87 -7.94 25.38 3.80
CA SER A 87 -8.01 25.78 5.21
C SER A 87 -7.36 27.14 5.53
N TYR A 88 -6.51 27.67 4.65
CA TYR A 88 -5.79 28.91 4.93
C TYR A 88 -6.64 30.16 4.67
N HIS A 89 -7.23 30.28 3.47
CA HIS A 89 -7.95 31.50 3.07
C HIS A 89 -9.34 31.22 2.47
N GLY A 90 -9.81 29.97 2.50
CA GLY A 90 -11.15 29.60 2.04
C GLY A 90 -11.32 29.57 0.52
N TRP A 91 -10.23 29.53 -0.26
CA TRP A 91 -10.33 29.36 -1.72
C TRP A 91 -10.88 27.98 -2.03
N GLN A 92 -11.90 27.92 -2.89
CA GLN A 92 -12.58 26.67 -3.24
C GLN A 92 -12.26 26.25 -4.67
N PHE A 93 -12.00 24.96 -4.87
CA PHE A 93 -11.66 24.37 -6.17
C PHE A 93 -12.61 23.25 -6.55
N GLY A 94 -12.96 23.20 -7.84
CA GLY A 94 -13.90 22.26 -8.43
C GLY A 94 -13.28 20.96 -8.94
N LEU A 95 -13.98 20.33 -9.89
CA LEU A 95 -13.64 19.00 -10.45
C LEU A 95 -12.37 19.04 -11.29
N ASP A 96 -12.24 20.07 -12.13
CA ASP A 96 -11.11 20.21 -13.05
C ASP A 96 -9.97 21.03 -12.42
N GLY A 97 -10.12 21.39 -11.14
CA GLY A 97 -9.19 22.19 -10.35
C GLY A 97 -9.36 23.69 -10.51
N GLU A 98 -10.39 24.12 -11.24
CA GLU A 98 -10.77 25.52 -11.40
C GLU A 98 -11.14 26.15 -10.04
N CYS A 99 -10.68 27.37 -9.77
CA CYS A 99 -11.12 28.11 -8.60
C CYS A 99 -12.53 28.65 -8.81
N LEU A 100 -13.44 28.24 -7.93
CA LEU A 100 -14.87 28.58 -8.01
C LEU A 100 -15.28 29.65 -7.01
N HIS A 101 -14.48 29.88 -5.97
CA HIS A 101 -14.77 30.87 -4.95
C HIS A 101 -13.50 31.37 -4.27
N ILE A 102 -13.40 32.69 -4.10
CA ILE A 102 -12.35 33.37 -3.34
C ILE A 102 -13.06 34.32 -2.37
N PRO A 103 -13.09 34.03 -1.06
CA PRO A 103 -13.86 34.84 -0.10
C PRO A 103 -13.39 36.31 -0.01
N GLN A 104 -12.14 36.58 -0.36
CA GLN A 104 -11.55 37.93 -0.31
C GLN A 104 -11.67 38.69 -1.64
N LEU A 105 -12.29 38.10 -2.67
CA LEU A 105 -12.48 38.73 -3.96
C LEU A 105 -13.89 39.36 -4.00
N PRO A 106 -14.03 40.66 -4.36
CA PRO A 106 -15.33 41.28 -4.53
C PRO A 106 -16.19 40.54 -5.57
N ASP A 107 -17.51 40.44 -5.34
CA ASP A 107 -18.44 39.66 -6.17
C ASP A 107 -18.51 40.11 -7.64
N ASP A 108 -18.18 41.37 -7.92
CA ASP A 108 -18.14 41.96 -9.26
C ASP A 108 -16.81 41.73 -9.99
N THR A 109 -15.84 41.11 -9.33
CA THR A 109 -14.50 40.88 -9.86
C THR A 109 -14.35 39.44 -10.37
N LYS A 110 -13.75 39.28 -11.55
CA LYS A 110 -13.49 37.95 -12.12
C LYS A 110 -12.37 37.23 -11.38
N ILE A 111 -12.56 35.94 -11.11
CA ILE A 111 -11.51 35.06 -10.60
C ILE A 111 -10.36 34.99 -11.63
N PRO A 112 -9.09 35.16 -11.21
CA PRO A 112 -7.93 35.06 -12.12
C PRO A 112 -7.84 33.69 -12.81
N LEU A 113 -7.52 33.66 -14.10
CA LEU A 113 -7.43 32.41 -14.88
C LEU A 113 -6.36 31.44 -14.35
N ASN A 114 -5.30 31.96 -13.72
CA ASN A 114 -4.24 31.16 -13.10
C ASN A 114 -4.60 30.67 -11.68
N ALA A 115 -5.78 31.01 -11.15
CA ALA A 115 -6.32 30.40 -9.95
C ALA A 115 -6.87 29.00 -10.30
N CYS A 116 -5.97 28.08 -10.64
CA CYS A 116 -6.30 26.72 -11.02
C CYS A 116 -5.30 25.75 -10.40
N VAL A 117 -5.80 24.63 -9.90
CA VAL A 117 -5.02 23.49 -9.41
C VAL A 117 -4.98 22.46 -10.54
N LYS A 118 -3.83 21.82 -10.74
CA LYS A 118 -3.75 20.73 -11.73
C LYS A 118 -4.63 19.55 -11.29
N SER A 119 -5.50 19.09 -12.19
CA SER A 119 -6.32 17.88 -12.03
C SER A 119 -5.69 16.66 -12.72
N PHE A 120 -6.09 15.47 -12.27
CA PHE A 120 -5.57 14.19 -12.74
C PHE A 120 -6.70 13.21 -13.02
N THR A 121 -6.44 12.26 -13.92
CA THR A 121 -7.44 11.23 -14.22
C THR A 121 -7.53 10.25 -13.06
N VAL A 122 -8.75 10.01 -12.59
CA VAL A 122 -9.06 9.09 -11.50
C VAL A 122 -10.25 8.21 -11.87
N VAL A 123 -10.15 6.91 -11.60
CA VAL A 123 -11.21 5.95 -11.88
C VAL A 123 -11.39 4.96 -10.74
N GLU A 124 -12.62 4.47 -10.58
CA GLU A 124 -12.94 3.37 -9.68
C GLU A 124 -13.00 2.07 -10.49
N SER A 125 -12.20 1.06 -10.11
CA SER A 125 -12.21 -0.25 -10.76
C SER A 125 -11.82 -1.34 -9.78
N GLN A 126 -12.55 -2.46 -9.78
CA GLN A 126 -12.37 -3.60 -8.86
C GLN A 126 -12.29 -3.20 -7.37
N GLY A 127 -13.09 -2.21 -6.93
CA GLY A 127 -13.09 -1.74 -5.54
C GLY A 127 -11.85 -0.94 -5.10
N LEU A 128 -11.01 -0.56 -6.06
CA LEU A 128 -9.81 0.27 -5.89
C LEU A 128 -10.01 1.62 -6.58
N ILE A 129 -9.36 2.65 -6.04
CA ILE A 129 -9.25 3.97 -6.67
C ILE A 129 -7.90 4.05 -7.37
N TRP A 130 -7.95 4.28 -8.67
CA TRP A 130 -6.79 4.34 -9.55
C TRP A 130 -6.55 5.77 -10.01
N VAL A 131 -5.28 6.21 -9.98
CA VAL A 131 -4.87 7.54 -10.45
C VAL A 131 -3.83 7.40 -11.55
N TRP A 132 -3.95 8.24 -12.58
CA TRP A 132 -2.99 8.39 -13.66
C TRP A 132 -2.36 9.78 -13.59
N ALA A 133 -1.03 9.84 -13.38
CA ALA A 133 -0.30 11.09 -13.18
C ALA A 133 0.09 11.81 -14.48
N GLY A 134 0.01 11.10 -15.61
CA GLY A 134 0.32 11.58 -16.95
C GLY A 134 -0.78 12.42 -17.57
N LYS A 135 -0.77 12.51 -18.91
CA LYS A 135 -1.80 13.26 -19.65
C LYS A 135 -3.11 12.49 -19.65
N THR A 136 -4.24 13.17 -19.45
CA THR A 136 -5.58 12.56 -19.50
C THR A 136 -5.83 11.81 -20.82
N ALA A 137 -5.34 12.34 -21.94
CA ALA A 137 -5.51 11.72 -23.26
C ALA A 137 -4.82 10.35 -23.40
N THR A 138 -3.84 10.03 -22.55
CA THR A 138 -3.13 8.74 -22.56
C THR A 138 -3.63 7.77 -21.49
N ALA A 139 -4.58 8.18 -20.63
CA ALA A 139 -5.14 7.38 -19.55
C ALA A 139 -6.15 6.34 -20.07
N ILE A 140 -5.66 5.20 -20.56
CA ILE A 140 -6.48 4.12 -21.11
C ILE A 140 -6.90 3.15 -19.99
N ASN A 141 -8.19 3.02 -19.73
CA ASN A 141 -8.73 2.19 -18.63
C ASN A 141 -8.36 0.70 -18.76
N GLN A 142 -8.20 0.18 -19.97
CA GLN A 142 -7.83 -1.22 -20.22
C GLN A 142 -6.40 -1.55 -19.76
N LEU A 143 -5.57 -0.54 -19.49
CA LEU A 143 -4.23 -0.72 -18.94
C LEU A 143 -4.23 -0.89 -17.41
N ILE A 144 -5.38 -0.79 -16.74
CA ILE A 144 -5.46 -1.05 -15.30
C ILE A 144 -5.13 -2.53 -15.04
N PRO A 145 -4.15 -2.85 -14.17
CA PRO A 145 -3.78 -4.23 -13.87
C PRO A 145 -4.82 -4.90 -12.95
N THR A 146 -5.90 -5.37 -13.56
CA THR A 146 -7.02 -6.06 -12.89
C THR A 146 -6.77 -7.55 -12.67
N ILE A 147 -7.41 -8.14 -11.66
CA ILE A 147 -7.41 -9.59 -11.43
C ILE A 147 -8.70 -10.18 -11.97
N ALA A 148 -8.62 -10.93 -13.08
CA ALA A 148 -9.79 -11.45 -13.78
C ALA A 148 -10.68 -12.36 -12.91
N ASP A 149 -10.11 -13.11 -11.96
CA ASP A 149 -10.88 -13.98 -11.06
C ASP A 149 -11.83 -13.19 -10.14
N LEU A 150 -11.53 -11.92 -9.85
CA LEU A 150 -12.37 -11.09 -8.98
C LEU A 150 -13.62 -10.56 -9.66
N GLU A 151 -13.71 -10.65 -10.99
CA GLU A 151 -14.93 -10.35 -11.74
C GLU A 151 -15.96 -11.49 -11.63
N LYS A 152 -15.51 -12.67 -11.19
CA LYS A 152 -16.35 -13.86 -11.10
C LYS A 152 -17.07 -13.91 -9.73
N PRO A 153 -18.40 -14.13 -9.69
CA PRO A 153 -19.20 -14.01 -8.47
C PRO A 153 -18.89 -15.06 -7.40
N GLU A 154 -18.28 -16.19 -7.77
CA GLU A 154 -17.86 -17.24 -6.85
C GLU A 154 -16.62 -16.86 -6.02
N PHE A 155 -15.87 -15.83 -6.43
CA PHE A 155 -14.72 -15.37 -5.69
C PHE A 155 -15.10 -14.33 -4.62
N VAL A 156 -14.38 -14.41 -3.50
CA VAL A 156 -14.42 -13.44 -2.42
C VAL A 156 -13.01 -12.98 -2.10
N HIS A 157 -12.88 -11.75 -1.63
CA HIS A 157 -11.60 -11.18 -1.27
C HIS A 157 -11.63 -10.39 0.05
N THR A 158 -10.45 -10.21 0.63
CA THR A 158 -10.18 -9.31 1.74
C THR A 158 -9.08 -8.36 1.32
N ASP A 159 -9.29 -7.11 1.65
CA ASP A 159 -8.40 -6.00 1.33
C ASP A 159 -7.69 -5.53 2.59
N TYR A 160 -6.40 -5.24 2.47
CA TYR A 160 -5.54 -4.72 3.52
C TYR A 160 -4.60 -3.67 2.92
N MET A 161 -4.37 -2.54 3.58
CA MET A 161 -3.37 -1.58 3.12
C MET A 161 -2.54 -1.03 4.27
N ARG A 162 -1.27 -0.72 3.99
CA ARG A 162 -0.32 -0.22 5.00
C ARG A 162 0.76 0.65 4.35
N ASP A 163 1.07 1.78 4.97
CA ASP A 163 2.26 2.57 4.67
C ASP A 163 3.49 1.89 5.30
N LEU A 164 4.56 1.76 4.52
CA LEU A 164 5.78 1.06 4.88
C LEU A 164 6.96 2.03 4.77
N PRO A 165 7.88 2.05 5.77
CA PRO A 165 8.97 3.01 5.86
C PRO A 165 10.20 2.59 5.04
N TYR A 166 10.00 2.11 3.81
CA TYR A 166 11.07 1.77 2.89
C TYR A 166 10.61 1.94 1.43
N ASP A 167 11.57 1.98 0.50
CA ASP A 167 11.28 2.16 -0.92
C ASP A 167 10.46 1.00 -1.51
N GLN A 168 9.60 1.32 -2.49
CA GLN A 168 8.76 0.35 -3.20
C GLN A 168 9.57 -0.82 -3.77
N THR A 169 10.82 -0.59 -4.19
CA THR A 169 11.67 -1.63 -4.77
C THR A 169 11.96 -2.75 -3.79
N TYR A 170 12.12 -2.45 -2.49
CA TYR A 170 12.32 -3.48 -1.47
C TYR A 170 11.03 -4.24 -1.17
N LEU A 171 9.87 -3.57 -1.23
CA LEU A 171 8.58 -4.23 -1.11
C LEU A 171 8.38 -5.26 -2.22
N ILE A 172 8.60 -4.86 -3.48
CA ILE A 172 8.41 -5.76 -4.62
C ILE A 172 9.43 -6.90 -4.56
N GLU A 173 10.71 -6.60 -4.28
CA GLU A 173 11.75 -7.62 -4.10
C GLU A 173 11.34 -8.67 -3.05
N ASN A 174 10.92 -8.22 -1.87
CA ASN A 174 10.47 -9.11 -0.79
C ASN A 174 9.30 -10.01 -1.24
N PHE A 175 8.36 -9.50 -2.04
CA PHE A 175 7.22 -10.28 -2.50
C PHE A 175 7.50 -11.22 -3.67
N VAL A 176 8.49 -10.93 -4.51
CA VAL A 176 8.95 -11.86 -5.55
C VAL A 176 9.97 -12.88 -5.02
N ASP A 177 10.36 -12.78 -3.75
CA ASP A 177 11.20 -13.76 -3.05
C ASP A 177 10.34 -14.78 -2.27
N PRO A 178 10.06 -15.97 -2.80
CA PRO A 178 9.35 -17.02 -2.06
C PRO A 178 10.22 -17.73 -1.00
N ALA A 179 11.54 -17.57 -1.01
CA ALA A 179 12.45 -18.35 -0.15
C ALA A 179 12.40 -17.88 1.31
N HIS A 180 12.31 -16.57 1.55
CA HIS A 180 12.25 -16.04 2.91
C HIS A 180 10.98 -16.48 3.66
N VAL A 181 9.89 -16.81 2.96
CA VAL A 181 8.59 -17.15 3.57
C VAL A 181 8.72 -18.28 4.60
N TYR A 182 9.53 -19.30 4.34
CA TYR A 182 9.72 -20.41 5.29
C TYR A 182 10.51 -20.00 6.53
N ILE A 183 11.38 -19.00 6.43
CA ILE A 183 12.32 -18.60 7.48
C ILE A 183 11.78 -17.42 8.29
N SER A 184 11.43 -16.31 7.64
CA SER A 184 10.98 -15.07 8.28
C SER A 184 9.57 -15.18 8.86
N HIS A 185 8.73 -16.03 8.28
CA HIS A 185 7.34 -16.25 8.71
C HIS A 185 7.13 -17.57 9.44
N ASP A 186 8.18 -18.10 10.09
CA ASP A 186 8.06 -19.33 10.88
C ASP A 186 6.98 -19.20 11.97
N GLY A 187 6.07 -20.17 12.01
CA GLY A 187 4.93 -20.18 12.95
C GLY A 187 3.76 -19.26 12.58
N THR A 188 3.82 -18.53 11.46
CA THR A 188 2.70 -17.70 10.94
C THR A 188 2.20 -18.18 9.57
N GLU A 189 2.99 -17.96 8.52
CA GLU A 189 2.72 -18.41 7.14
C GLU A 189 3.69 -19.51 6.67
N GLY A 190 4.87 -19.59 7.29
CA GLY A 190 5.93 -20.53 6.95
C GLY A 190 6.24 -21.53 8.06
N ASN A 191 7.04 -22.52 7.70
CA ASN A 191 7.66 -23.47 8.63
C ASN A 191 9.13 -23.63 8.24
N ARG A 192 10.03 -23.28 9.16
CA ARG A 192 11.49 -23.28 8.91
C ARG A 192 12.03 -24.64 8.50
N ALA A 193 11.47 -25.72 9.04
CA ALA A 193 11.88 -27.09 8.70
C ALA A 193 11.51 -27.48 7.25
N SER A 194 10.59 -26.74 6.62
CA SER A 194 10.17 -26.96 5.23
C SER A 194 11.00 -26.17 4.21
N ALA A 195 11.97 -25.36 4.66
CA ALA A 195 12.86 -24.61 3.78
C ALA A 195 13.69 -25.57 2.90
N GLN A 196 13.73 -25.27 1.61
CA GLN A 196 14.33 -26.13 0.58
C GLN A 196 14.63 -25.33 -0.69
N PRO A 197 15.46 -25.87 -1.61
CA PRO A 197 15.63 -25.30 -2.94
C PRO A 197 14.30 -25.22 -3.71
N LEU A 198 14.20 -24.21 -4.57
CA LEU A 198 13.06 -23.99 -5.45
C LEU A 198 13.51 -24.11 -6.91
N GLU A 199 12.62 -24.65 -7.73
CA GLU A 199 12.70 -24.50 -9.18
C GLU A 199 11.92 -23.25 -9.57
N MET A 200 12.52 -22.42 -10.42
CA MET A 200 11.95 -21.16 -10.86
C MET A 200 12.10 -21.00 -12.37
N GLU A 201 11.07 -20.46 -13.00
CA GLU A 201 11.09 -20.07 -14.42
C GLU A 201 10.62 -18.62 -14.57
N VAL A 202 11.19 -17.92 -15.55
CA VAL A 202 10.78 -16.58 -15.96
C VAL A 202 10.47 -16.58 -17.45
N SER A 203 9.33 -16.02 -17.83
CA SER A 203 8.93 -15.80 -19.22
C SER A 203 8.39 -14.38 -19.42
N ASP A 204 8.20 -13.98 -20.68
CA ASP A 204 7.54 -12.73 -21.08
C ASP A 204 8.16 -11.46 -20.46
N PHE A 205 9.48 -11.46 -20.30
CA PHE A 205 10.23 -10.33 -19.76
C PHE A 205 10.20 -9.14 -20.73
N SER A 206 9.60 -8.03 -20.30
CA SER A 206 9.39 -6.82 -21.11
C SER A 206 9.25 -5.57 -20.22
N VAL A 207 9.05 -4.39 -20.83
CA VAL A 207 8.73 -3.16 -20.10
C VAL A 207 7.50 -3.31 -19.19
N LYS A 208 6.58 -4.24 -19.51
CA LYS A 208 5.36 -4.51 -18.74
C LYS A 208 5.58 -5.42 -17.53
N GLY A 209 6.78 -5.95 -17.33
CA GLY A 209 7.14 -6.85 -16.23
C GLY A 209 7.58 -8.23 -16.72
N PHE A 210 7.29 -9.28 -15.95
CA PHE A 210 7.60 -10.67 -16.30
C PHE A 210 6.64 -11.65 -15.64
N LEU A 211 6.46 -12.83 -16.25
CA LEU A 211 5.74 -13.94 -15.64
C LEU A 211 6.72 -14.88 -14.95
N GLY A 212 6.36 -15.32 -13.74
CA GLY A 212 7.19 -16.21 -12.93
C GLY A 212 6.46 -17.48 -12.60
N LYS A 213 7.19 -18.60 -12.51
CA LYS A 213 6.67 -19.85 -11.96
C LYS A 213 7.62 -20.39 -10.93
N ILE A 214 7.08 -20.97 -9.87
CA ILE A 214 7.85 -21.58 -8.78
C ILE A 214 7.28 -22.95 -8.39
N ARG A 215 8.16 -23.88 -8.00
CA ARG A 215 7.79 -25.12 -7.30
C ARG A 215 8.91 -25.60 -6.40
N GLN A 216 8.56 -26.47 -5.45
CA GLN A 216 9.52 -27.05 -4.51
C GLN A 216 10.36 -28.13 -5.20
N SER A 217 11.69 -28.05 -5.13
CA SER A 217 12.56 -28.99 -5.85
C SER A 217 12.58 -30.41 -5.26
N ARG A 218 12.28 -30.60 -3.96
CA ARG A 218 12.31 -31.96 -3.35
C ARG A 218 11.12 -32.82 -3.77
N ASN A 219 10.11 -32.23 -4.41
CA ASN A 219 8.97 -32.95 -4.96
C ASN A 219 8.84 -32.62 -6.45
N PRO A 220 9.38 -33.44 -7.36
CA PRO A 220 9.31 -33.20 -8.81
C PRO A 220 7.88 -33.12 -9.36
N ASP A 221 6.92 -33.74 -8.66
CA ASP A 221 5.50 -33.73 -9.03
C ASP A 221 4.73 -32.55 -8.40
N ALA A 222 5.41 -31.66 -7.65
CA ALA A 222 4.79 -30.48 -7.10
C ALA A 222 4.26 -29.58 -8.23
N PRO A 223 3.00 -29.11 -8.12
CA PRO A 223 2.43 -28.26 -9.15
C PRO A 223 3.11 -26.89 -9.15
N TRP A 224 3.37 -26.37 -10.35
CA TRP A 224 3.88 -25.01 -10.55
C TRP A 224 2.88 -23.98 -10.05
N GLN A 225 3.38 -22.98 -9.32
CA GLN A 225 2.59 -21.82 -8.90
C GLN A 225 3.07 -20.59 -9.66
N ASN A 226 2.14 -19.74 -10.10
CA ASN A 226 2.47 -18.51 -10.79
C ASN A 226 2.75 -17.39 -9.79
N LEU A 227 3.83 -16.65 -10.04
CA LEU A 227 4.22 -15.43 -9.33
C LEU A 227 4.61 -14.41 -10.40
N ASP A 228 3.65 -13.60 -10.81
CA ASP A 228 3.79 -12.66 -11.91
C ASP A 228 4.11 -11.26 -11.37
N PHE A 229 5.07 -10.56 -11.98
CA PHE A 229 5.31 -9.12 -11.75
C PHE A 229 4.78 -8.34 -12.94
N ILE A 230 3.81 -7.46 -12.70
CA ILE A 230 3.19 -6.58 -13.68
C ILE A 230 3.53 -5.15 -13.30
N ALA A 231 4.30 -4.49 -14.16
CA ALA A 231 4.85 -3.18 -13.90
C ALA A 231 3.77 -2.09 -13.80
N PRO A 232 3.98 -1.07 -12.94
CA PRO A 232 5.10 -0.94 -12.01
C PRO A 232 4.82 -1.53 -10.62
N ASN A 233 3.60 -2.01 -10.38
CA ASN A 233 3.07 -2.05 -9.02
C ASN A 233 2.39 -3.35 -8.60
N LEU A 234 2.12 -4.30 -9.48
CA LEU A 234 1.40 -5.53 -9.15
C LEU A 234 2.35 -6.73 -9.07
N VAL A 235 2.37 -7.41 -7.93
CA VAL A 235 2.86 -8.79 -7.80
C VAL A 235 1.66 -9.70 -7.57
N HIS A 236 1.42 -10.63 -8.51
CA HIS A 236 0.26 -11.52 -8.48
C HIS A 236 0.69 -12.97 -8.27
N TYR A 237 0.34 -13.51 -7.11
CA TYR A 237 0.60 -14.90 -6.74
C TYR A 237 -0.68 -15.73 -6.87
N LYS A 238 -0.69 -16.72 -7.77
CA LYS A 238 -1.77 -17.72 -7.88
C LYS A 238 -1.38 -18.97 -7.10
N LEU A 239 -2.12 -19.26 -6.04
CA LEU A 239 -1.79 -20.34 -5.10
C LEU A 239 -2.39 -21.66 -5.58
N ASN A 240 -1.58 -22.73 -5.51
CA ASN A 240 -2.07 -24.07 -5.75
C ASN A 240 -2.85 -24.57 -4.52
N VAL A 241 -4.12 -24.89 -4.73
CA VAL A 241 -4.97 -25.46 -3.70
C VAL A 241 -5.18 -26.93 -3.98
N ILE A 242 -4.98 -27.78 -2.97
CA ILE A 242 -4.98 -29.25 -3.10
C ILE A 242 -6.32 -29.79 -3.62
N LYS A 243 -7.43 -29.12 -3.30
CA LYS A 243 -8.77 -29.57 -3.69
C LYS A 243 -9.13 -29.13 -5.11
N PRO A 244 -9.55 -30.05 -6.00
CA PRO A 244 -10.03 -29.69 -7.33
C PRO A 244 -11.13 -28.62 -7.28
N GLY A 245 -11.02 -27.62 -8.17
CA GLY A 245 -11.96 -26.50 -8.26
C GLY A 245 -11.80 -25.43 -7.17
N TRP A 246 -10.87 -25.59 -6.22
CA TRP A 246 -10.52 -24.52 -5.29
C TRP A 246 -9.41 -23.66 -5.87
N TYR A 247 -9.62 -22.36 -5.84
CA TYR A 247 -8.67 -21.36 -6.31
C TYR A 247 -8.46 -20.33 -5.21
N ALA A 248 -7.22 -19.90 -5.03
CA ALA A 248 -6.84 -18.78 -4.18
C ALA A 248 -5.70 -18.01 -4.83
N GLY A 249 -5.58 -16.74 -4.46
CA GLY A 249 -4.46 -15.91 -4.88
C GLY A 249 -4.27 -14.70 -3.98
N ILE A 250 -3.12 -14.06 -4.20
CA ILE A 250 -2.69 -12.86 -3.50
C ILE A 250 -2.28 -11.86 -4.58
N ALA A 251 -2.95 -10.72 -4.62
CA ALA A 251 -2.54 -9.58 -5.43
C ALA A 251 -1.98 -8.52 -4.49
N LEU A 252 -0.68 -8.25 -4.60
CA LEU A 252 -0.06 -7.10 -3.98
C LEU A 252 0.00 -5.99 -4.99
N TYR A 253 -0.60 -4.86 -4.66
CA TYR A 253 -0.31 -3.61 -5.31
C TYR A 253 0.58 -2.74 -4.44
N SER A 254 1.40 -1.93 -5.07
CA SER A 254 2.30 -1.01 -4.38
C SER A 254 2.23 0.41 -4.96
N ILE A 255 2.35 1.40 -4.10
CA ILE A 255 2.43 2.81 -4.51
C ILE A 255 3.67 3.44 -3.87
N PRO A 256 4.60 4.01 -4.66
CA PRO A 256 5.75 4.72 -4.15
C PRO A 256 5.30 6.10 -3.68
N ILE A 257 4.98 6.25 -2.40
CA ILE A 257 4.49 7.52 -1.87
C ILE A 257 5.62 8.55 -1.69
N GLY A 258 6.86 8.10 -1.52
CA GLY A 258 8.01 8.99 -1.47
C GLY A 258 9.32 8.24 -1.35
N LYS A 259 10.42 8.97 -1.24
CA LYS A 259 11.72 8.37 -0.94
C LYS A 259 11.71 7.72 0.45
N GLY A 260 12.15 6.47 0.54
CA GLY A 260 12.12 5.66 1.75
C GLY A 260 10.71 5.34 2.23
N LYS A 261 9.68 5.48 1.39
CA LYS A 261 8.29 5.26 1.80
C LYS A 261 7.41 4.74 0.66
N CYS A 262 6.74 3.63 0.89
CA CYS A 262 5.73 3.10 -0.02
C CYS A 262 4.43 2.78 0.72
N ARG A 263 3.36 2.51 -0.02
CA ARG A 263 2.16 1.87 0.54
C ARG A 263 1.87 0.58 -0.19
N LEU A 264 1.53 -0.42 0.61
CA LEU A 264 1.05 -1.73 0.22
C LEU A 264 -0.48 -1.69 0.15
N LEU A 265 -1.07 -2.24 -0.91
CA LEU A 265 -2.47 -2.66 -0.96
C LEU A 265 -2.50 -4.16 -1.30
N LEU A 266 -2.82 -4.98 -0.32
CA LEU A 266 -2.86 -6.42 -0.44
C LEU A 266 -4.31 -6.91 -0.56
N ARG A 267 -4.56 -7.73 -1.57
CA ARG A 267 -5.81 -8.43 -1.76
C ARG A 267 -5.59 -9.93 -1.72
N ARG A 268 -6.20 -10.61 -0.76
CA ARG A 268 -6.26 -12.07 -0.70
C ARG A 268 -7.62 -12.53 -1.19
N TYR A 269 -7.67 -13.42 -2.15
CA TYR A 269 -8.91 -13.86 -2.77
C TYR A 269 -9.00 -15.38 -2.90
N ARG A 270 -10.22 -15.91 -2.93
CA ARG A 270 -10.53 -17.34 -3.00
C ARG A 270 -11.96 -17.61 -3.43
N ASN A 271 -12.25 -18.81 -3.91
CA ASN A 271 -13.62 -19.25 -4.25
C ASN A 271 -14.19 -20.33 -3.31
N PHE A 272 -13.50 -20.62 -2.19
CA PHE A 272 -13.89 -21.67 -1.24
C PHE A 272 -14.02 -21.12 0.18
N MET A 273 -14.72 -21.87 1.06
CA MET A 273 -14.99 -21.46 2.45
C MET A 273 -15.64 -20.06 2.58
N ILE A 274 -16.45 -19.66 1.59
CA ILE A 274 -17.02 -18.31 1.42
C ILE A 274 -17.77 -17.82 2.67
N LYS A 275 -18.66 -18.64 3.25
CA LYS A 275 -19.47 -18.24 4.42
C LYS A 275 -18.60 -17.87 5.63
N LYS A 276 -17.60 -18.71 5.94
CA LYS A 276 -16.65 -18.49 7.04
C LYS A 276 -15.77 -17.26 6.79
N PHE A 277 -15.47 -16.97 5.53
CA PHE A 277 -14.71 -15.79 5.16
C PHE A 277 -15.51 -14.50 5.33
N LYS A 278 -16.75 -14.47 4.82
CA LYS A 278 -17.63 -13.29 4.90
C LYS A 278 -18.09 -12.98 6.33
N SER A 279 -18.13 -13.96 7.23
CA SER A 279 -18.60 -13.76 8.61
C SER A 279 -17.60 -13.07 9.54
N LYS A 280 -16.33 -12.97 9.15
CA LYS A 280 -15.30 -12.35 9.99
C LYS A 280 -15.21 -10.85 9.73
N PRO A 281 -15.14 -10.01 10.77
CA PRO A 281 -14.81 -8.60 10.59
C PRO A 281 -13.45 -8.44 9.89
N ARG A 282 -13.36 -7.50 8.95
CA ARG A 282 -12.15 -7.27 8.15
C ARG A 282 -10.91 -7.00 9.03
N TRP A 283 -11.06 -6.18 10.08
CA TRP A 283 -9.99 -5.87 11.02
C TRP A 283 -9.38 -7.10 11.73
N LEU A 284 -10.15 -8.19 11.89
CA LEU A 284 -9.66 -9.39 12.57
C LEU A 284 -8.61 -10.12 11.72
N GLU A 285 -8.84 -10.17 10.41
CA GLU A 285 -7.85 -10.72 9.45
C GLU A 285 -6.60 -9.83 9.40
N HIS A 286 -6.78 -8.51 9.55
CA HIS A 286 -5.68 -7.55 9.53
C HIS A 286 -4.70 -7.75 10.69
N LEU A 287 -5.13 -8.27 11.85
CA LEU A 287 -4.22 -8.57 12.96
C LEU A 287 -3.15 -9.59 12.54
N ARG A 288 -3.55 -10.67 11.86
CA ARG A 288 -2.62 -11.66 11.31
C ARG A 288 -1.71 -11.03 10.25
N GLN A 289 -2.28 -10.26 9.33
CA GLN A 289 -1.50 -9.64 8.25
C GLN A 289 -0.48 -8.62 8.77
N ASN A 290 -0.83 -7.85 9.81
CA ASN A 290 0.11 -6.94 10.47
C ASN A 290 1.27 -7.71 11.10
N LYS A 291 1.00 -8.85 11.75
CA LYS A 291 2.04 -9.69 12.34
C LYS A 291 3.02 -10.19 11.28
N VAL A 292 2.54 -10.67 10.14
CA VAL A 292 3.39 -11.16 9.04
C VAL A 292 4.31 -10.05 8.52
N LEU A 293 3.78 -8.87 8.20
CA LEU A 293 4.59 -7.76 7.67
C LEU A 293 5.59 -7.20 8.68
N GLU A 294 5.26 -7.25 9.97
CA GLU A 294 6.18 -6.80 11.02
C GLU A 294 7.33 -7.78 11.26
N GLN A 295 7.23 -9.02 10.80
CA GLN A 295 8.34 -9.98 10.82
C GLN A 295 9.41 -9.67 9.76
N ASP A 296 9.07 -8.96 8.68
CA ASP A 296 10.02 -8.55 7.62
C ASP A 296 10.59 -7.16 7.85
N LEU A 297 9.85 -6.31 8.56
CA LEU A 297 10.12 -4.88 8.65
C LEU A 297 11.55 -4.57 9.16
N PRO A 298 12.06 -5.17 10.26
CA PRO A 298 13.44 -4.94 10.71
C PRO A 298 14.50 -5.35 9.68
N GLN A 299 14.27 -6.43 8.95
CA GLN A 299 15.20 -7.01 7.97
C GLN A 299 15.29 -6.10 6.75
N ILE A 300 14.15 -5.67 6.21
CA ILE A 300 14.12 -4.76 5.05
C ILE A 300 14.71 -3.40 5.41
N LEU A 301 14.39 -2.87 6.59
CA LEU A 301 14.97 -1.61 7.06
C LEU A 301 16.49 -1.71 7.24
N GLY A 302 16.97 -2.78 7.86
CA GLY A 302 18.40 -3.05 8.01
C GLY A 302 19.11 -3.20 6.65
N GLN A 303 18.50 -3.94 5.72
CA GLN A 303 19.00 -4.12 4.36
C GLN A 303 19.10 -2.79 3.61
N GLN A 304 18.04 -1.96 3.64
CA GLN A 304 18.03 -0.64 3.00
C GLN A 304 19.11 0.27 3.60
N ALA A 305 19.21 0.32 4.94
CA ALA A 305 20.20 1.14 5.62
C ALA A 305 21.64 0.72 5.29
N GLU A 306 21.92 -0.59 5.24
CA GLU A 306 23.25 -1.10 4.93
C GLU A 306 23.64 -0.86 3.47
N ILE A 307 22.71 -1.06 2.53
CA ILE A 307 22.94 -0.75 1.11
C ILE A 307 23.24 0.74 0.94
N ALA A 308 22.47 1.59 1.62
CA ALA A 308 22.69 3.04 1.60
C ALA A 308 24.05 3.42 2.19
N ARG A 309 24.44 2.79 3.31
CA ARG A 309 25.75 3.02 3.96
C ARG A 309 26.91 2.62 3.06
N LEU A 310 26.80 1.49 2.37
CA LEU A 310 27.85 1.00 1.48
C LEU A 310 27.97 1.86 0.21
N GLY A 311 26.85 2.34 -0.32
CA GLY A 311 26.84 3.19 -1.53
C GLY A 311 27.30 2.47 -2.80
N GLU A 312 27.43 1.15 -2.76
CA GLU A 312 27.89 0.30 -3.86
C GLU A 312 26.72 -0.21 -4.70
N ASN A 313 27.01 -0.61 -5.94
CA ASN A 313 26.04 -1.32 -6.79
C ASN A 313 25.66 -2.66 -6.15
N LEU A 314 24.40 -3.09 -6.32
CA LEU A 314 23.90 -4.32 -5.71
C LEU A 314 24.70 -5.56 -6.16
N ASN A 315 25.21 -5.56 -7.39
CA ASN A 315 26.05 -6.65 -7.91
C ASN A 315 27.37 -6.89 -7.15
N LYS A 316 27.83 -5.92 -6.34
CA LYS A 316 29.02 -6.07 -5.50
C LYS A 316 28.72 -6.59 -4.10
N ILE A 317 27.46 -6.46 -3.65
CA ILE A 317 27.05 -6.72 -2.27
C ILE A 317 26.04 -7.86 -2.15
N TYR A 318 25.35 -8.22 -3.23
CA TYR A 318 24.43 -9.36 -3.27
C TYR A 318 25.11 -10.57 -3.91
N LEU A 319 24.88 -11.74 -3.31
CA LEU A 319 25.23 -13.04 -3.88
C LEU A 319 23.96 -13.86 -4.10
N PRO A 320 23.19 -13.59 -5.18
CA PRO A 320 21.92 -14.26 -5.40
C PRO A 320 22.13 -15.70 -5.90
N LEU A 321 21.31 -16.63 -5.43
CA LEU A 321 21.32 -18.03 -5.85
C LEU A 321 20.17 -18.29 -6.84
N LYS A 322 20.45 -18.92 -7.98
CA LYS A 322 19.40 -19.22 -8.97
C LYS A 322 18.26 -20.10 -8.42
N THR A 323 18.54 -20.89 -7.38
CA THR A 323 17.59 -21.80 -6.72
C THR A 323 16.67 -21.13 -5.70
N SER A 324 16.84 -19.83 -5.44
CA SER A 324 16.01 -19.05 -4.49
C SER A 324 15.69 -17.63 -4.97
N ASP A 325 16.54 -17.05 -5.83
CA ASP A 325 16.54 -15.61 -6.12
C ASP A 325 16.28 -15.30 -7.60
N LEU A 326 15.87 -16.27 -8.44
CA LEU A 326 15.72 -16.03 -9.88
C LEU A 326 14.75 -14.88 -10.18
N LEU A 327 13.60 -14.83 -9.47
CA LEU A 327 12.61 -13.77 -9.67
C LEU A 327 13.12 -12.41 -9.15
N VAL A 328 13.84 -12.40 -8.03
CA VAL A 328 14.52 -11.20 -7.48
C VAL A 328 15.54 -10.65 -8.47
N ILE A 329 16.39 -11.52 -9.02
CA ILE A 329 17.38 -11.16 -10.06
C ILE A 329 16.68 -10.51 -11.25
N ASN A 330 15.59 -11.11 -11.74
CA ASN A 330 14.86 -10.57 -12.89
C ASN A 330 14.16 -9.25 -12.56
N TYR A 331 13.64 -9.07 -11.35
CA TYR A 331 13.09 -7.78 -10.94
C TYR A 331 14.16 -6.67 -10.91
N ARG A 332 15.35 -6.94 -10.36
CA ARG A 332 16.45 -5.97 -10.38
C ARG A 332 16.97 -5.67 -11.78
N LYS A 333 17.01 -6.68 -12.67
CA LYS A 333 17.30 -6.47 -14.10
C LYS A 333 16.22 -5.66 -14.81
N TRP A 334 14.94 -5.86 -14.47
CA TRP A 334 13.85 -5.06 -15.01
C TRP A 334 14.03 -3.58 -14.65
N LEU A 335 14.46 -3.29 -13.42
CA LEU A 335 14.80 -1.92 -13.00
C LEU A 335 16.00 -1.35 -13.76
N ASP A 336 17.06 -2.13 -14.01
CA ASP A 336 18.19 -1.66 -14.82
C ASP A 336 17.80 -1.39 -16.28
N ASN A 337 17.00 -2.27 -16.88
CA ASN A 337 16.66 -2.19 -18.31
C ASN A 337 15.56 -1.17 -18.63
N PHE A 338 14.58 -1.03 -17.73
CA PHE A 338 13.36 -0.28 -18.00
C PHE A 338 13.03 0.73 -16.91
N GLY A 339 13.80 0.80 -15.82
CA GLY A 339 13.46 1.62 -14.64
C GLY A 339 14.04 3.04 -14.65
N SER A 340 14.83 3.44 -15.66
CA SER A 340 15.62 4.68 -15.61
C SER A 340 14.80 5.97 -15.42
N SER A 341 13.52 5.99 -15.81
CA SER A 341 12.63 7.14 -15.60
C SER A 341 12.09 7.26 -14.16
N LEU A 342 12.15 6.20 -13.35
CA LEU A 342 11.61 6.16 -12.00
C LEU A 342 12.42 7.10 -11.08
N PRO A 343 11.78 7.99 -10.29
CA PRO A 343 12.51 8.98 -9.49
C PRO A 343 13.53 8.40 -8.48
N TYR A 344 13.23 7.25 -7.86
CA TYR A 344 14.14 6.58 -6.93
C TYR A 344 14.14 5.05 -7.17
N TYR A 345 14.85 4.58 -8.19
CA TYR A 345 15.05 3.16 -8.45
C TYR A 345 16.46 2.68 -8.08
N GLN A 346 16.61 1.37 -7.92
CA GLN A 346 17.90 0.70 -7.80
C GLN A 346 17.78 -0.69 -8.43
N GLY A 347 18.32 -0.86 -9.63
CA GLY A 347 18.54 -2.17 -10.21
C GLY A 347 19.83 -2.82 -9.69
N TYR A 348 20.30 -3.84 -10.38
CA TYR A 348 21.47 -4.63 -10.00
C TYR A 348 22.79 -3.92 -10.32
N LEU A 349 22.82 -3.19 -11.44
CA LEU A 349 23.99 -2.48 -11.97
C LEU A 349 23.99 -0.99 -11.63
N SER A 350 22.84 -0.43 -11.23
CA SER A 350 22.74 0.96 -10.78
C SER A 350 23.01 1.10 -9.27
N SER A 351 23.66 2.19 -8.88
CA SER A 351 23.61 2.71 -7.51
C SER A 351 22.51 3.77 -7.39
N LYS A 352 21.91 3.89 -6.20
CA LYS A 352 21.05 5.03 -5.89
C LYS A 352 21.91 6.27 -5.71
N ASN A 353 21.51 7.39 -6.32
CA ASN A 353 22.05 8.70 -5.97
C ASN A 353 21.55 9.07 -4.56
N PHE A 354 22.31 8.70 -3.54
CA PHE A 354 22.10 9.21 -2.18
C PHE A 354 22.56 10.66 -2.16
N GLY A 355 21.62 11.59 -1.99
CA GLY A 355 21.94 12.98 -1.67
C GLY A 355 22.53 13.03 -0.26
N SER A 356 23.49 13.93 -0.02
CA SER A 356 24.20 14.06 1.26
C SER A 356 23.32 14.36 2.49
N ASN A 357 22.01 14.59 2.30
CA ASN A 357 21.01 14.88 3.35
C ASN A 357 19.97 13.77 3.53
N ASP A 358 20.14 12.60 2.91
CA ASP A 358 19.21 11.47 3.06
C ASP A 358 19.39 10.80 4.42
N CYS A 359 18.81 11.39 5.47
CA CYS A 359 18.73 10.76 6.76
C CYS A 359 17.60 9.71 6.73
N PHE A 360 17.95 8.44 6.60
CA PHE A 360 17.00 7.36 6.87
C PHE A 360 16.67 7.40 8.37
N HIS A 361 15.62 8.14 8.73
CA HIS A 361 15.14 8.20 10.10
C HIS A 361 14.73 6.78 10.54
N THR A 362 15.60 6.15 11.32
CA THR A 362 15.54 4.72 11.65
C THR A 362 14.61 4.36 12.80
N SER A 363 13.86 5.27 13.43
CA SER A 363 13.15 4.87 14.66
C SER A 363 11.82 5.55 15.04
N GLU A 364 11.39 6.67 14.45
CA GLU A 364 10.25 7.40 15.03
C GLU A 364 8.86 7.04 14.47
N ASN A 365 8.77 6.31 13.34
CA ASN A 365 7.50 6.08 12.62
C ASN A 365 7.09 4.60 12.43
N ALA A 366 7.60 3.70 13.27
CA ALA A 366 7.27 2.27 13.23
C ALA A 366 5.89 1.93 13.86
N ASP A 367 5.08 2.93 14.21
CA ASP A 367 3.80 2.71 14.89
C ASP A 367 2.72 2.24 13.91
N ARG A 368 2.09 1.09 14.20
CA ARG A 368 1.06 0.48 13.34
C ARG A 368 -0.14 1.41 13.21
N PHE A 369 -0.38 2.26 14.20
CA PHE A 369 -1.46 3.24 14.15
C PHE A 369 -1.39 4.13 12.91
N LEU A 370 -0.22 4.76 12.67
CA LEU A 370 0.01 5.66 11.54
C LEU A 370 0.08 4.88 10.23
N GLN A 371 0.75 3.72 10.25
CA GLN A 371 0.99 2.91 9.06
C GLN A 371 -0.29 2.27 8.51
N HIS A 372 -1.22 1.87 9.36
CA HIS A 372 -2.38 1.06 8.97
C HIS A 372 -3.71 1.55 9.56
N THR A 373 -3.79 1.72 10.88
CA THR A 373 -5.08 1.96 11.56
C THR A 373 -5.73 3.27 11.16
N LEU A 374 -4.96 4.33 10.86
CA LEU A 374 -5.51 5.60 10.39
C LEU A 374 -6.04 5.55 8.95
N VAL A 375 -5.44 4.72 8.11
CA VAL A 375 -5.79 4.64 6.70
C VAL A 375 -6.89 3.59 6.46
N CYS A 376 -6.94 2.50 7.23
CA CYS A 376 -7.96 1.45 7.12
C CYS A 376 -9.22 1.80 7.92
N SER A 377 -10.37 1.97 7.25
CA SER A 377 -11.64 2.34 7.90
C SER A 377 -12.12 1.29 8.91
N SER A 378 -11.89 0.00 8.65
CA SER A 378 -12.29 -1.08 9.55
C SER A 378 -11.47 -1.11 10.83
N CYS A 379 -10.14 -0.94 10.74
CA CYS A 379 -9.28 -0.90 11.91
C CYS A 379 -9.44 0.41 12.68
N ASN A 380 -9.63 1.53 11.99
CA ASN A 380 -9.94 2.81 12.63
C ASN A 380 -11.23 2.74 13.45
N GLN A 381 -12.29 2.15 12.89
CA GLN A 381 -13.55 1.97 13.59
C GLN A 381 -13.40 1.04 14.81
N ALA A 382 -12.71 -0.10 14.65
CA ALA A 382 -12.45 -1.02 15.75
C ALA A 382 -11.65 -0.34 16.88
N TYR A 383 -10.63 0.45 16.54
CA TYR A 383 -9.86 1.25 17.50
C TYR A 383 -10.75 2.27 18.25
N ARG A 384 -11.60 3.02 17.54
CA ARG A 384 -12.50 4.00 18.17
C ARG A 384 -13.49 3.33 19.12
N VAL A 385 -14.13 2.24 18.67
CA VAL A 385 -15.10 1.48 19.48
C VAL A 385 -14.44 0.91 20.72
N THR A 386 -13.26 0.31 20.59
CA THR A 386 -12.53 -0.27 21.73
C THR A 386 -12.08 0.80 22.73
N ASN A 387 -11.64 1.97 22.24
CA ASN A 387 -11.31 3.09 23.11
C ASN A 387 -12.54 3.66 23.85
N LEU A 388 -13.68 3.78 23.17
CA LEU A 388 -14.94 4.19 23.80
C LEU A 388 -15.42 3.19 24.86
N LEU A 389 -15.36 1.89 24.56
CA LEU A 389 -15.71 0.83 25.51
C LEU A 389 -14.80 0.88 26.75
N LYS A 390 -13.51 1.10 26.57
CA LYS A 390 -12.57 1.29 27.69
C LYS A 390 -13.02 2.45 28.57
N GLN A 391 -13.27 3.62 27.99
CA GLN A 391 -13.72 4.81 28.73
C GLN A 391 -15.05 4.57 29.45
N ALA A 392 -16.00 3.90 28.80
CA ALA A 392 -17.29 3.55 29.38
C ALA A 392 -17.14 2.59 30.57
N PHE A 393 -16.31 1.55 30.46
CA PHE A 393 -16.07 0.61 31.55
C PHE A 393 -15.33 1.23 32.72
N VAL A 394 -14.36 2.14 32.47
CA VAL A 394 -13.71 2.93 33.53
C VAL A 394 -14.73 3.83 34.24
N GLY A 395 -15.57 4.54 33.49
CA GLY A 395 -16.63 5.37 34.05
C GLY A 395 -17.64 4.57 34.86
N ALA A 396 -18.07 3.41 34.36
CA ALA A 396 -18.96 2.49 35.05
C ALA A 396 -18.33 1.96 36.35
N ALA A 397 -17.05 1.59 36.33
CA ALA A 397 -16.34 1.15 37.53
C ALA A 397 -16.32 2.23 38.61
N ILE A 398 -16.02 3.49 38.24
CA ILE A 398 -16.01 4.62 39.17
C ILE A 398 -17.41 4.86 39.75
N ALA A 399 -18.45 4.88 38.90
CA ALA A 399 -19.82 5.11 39.34
C ALA A 399 -20.33 3.99 40.27
N LEU A 400 -20.07 2.72 39.92
CA LEU A 400 -20.45 1.56 40.73
C LEU A 400 -19.71 1.53 42.07
N ALA A 401 -18.42 1.88 42.09
CA ALA A 401 -17.64 1.99 43.32
C ALA A 401 -18.15 3.13 44.21
N ALA A 402 -18.47 4.29 43.63
CA ALA A 402 -19.07 5.41 44.38
C ALA A 402 -20.45 5.04 44.95
N LEU A 403 -21.27 4.32 44.19
CA LEU A 403 -22.58 3.85 44.66
C LEU A 403 -22.43 2.81 45.78
N ALA A 404 -21.45 1.92 45.69
CA ALA A 404 -21.19 0.91 46.71
C ALA A 404 -20.90 1.53 48.09
N ILE A 405 -20.22 2.69 48.14
CA ILE A 405 -19.88 3.41 49.38
C ILE A 405 -21.13 3.90 50.13
N ILE A 406 -22.20 4.25 49.40
CA ILE A 406 -23.43 4.81 49.98
C ILE A 406 -24.56 3.78 50.11
N THR A 407 -24.28 2.50 49.84
CA THR A 407 -25.23 1.39 49.96
C THR A 407 -24.75 0.39 50.98
N ASP A 408 -25.68 -0.29 51.66
CA ASP A 408 -25.36 -1.25 52.71
C ASP A 408 -25.73 -2.69 52.33
N GLY A 409 -25.18 -3.64 53.09
CA GLY A 409 -25.53 -5.06 53.01
C GLY A 409 -25.17 -5.70 51.67
N LEU A 410 -26.02 -6.63 51.21
CA LEU A 410 -25.78 -7.42 50.00
C LEU A 410 -25.64 -6.55 48.74
N SER A 411 -26.35 -5.42 48.68
CA SER A 411 -26.29 -4.48 47.55
C SER A 411 -24.90 -3.88 47.37
N SER A 412 -24.23 -3.53 48.47
CA SER A 412 -22.85 -3.00 48.44
C SER A 412 -21.88 -4.02 47.83
N PHE A 413 -21.96 -5.28 48.27
CA PHE A 413 -21.12 -6.36 47.74
C PHE A 413 -21.33 -6.60 46.24
N ILE A 414 -22.58 -6.57 45.76
CA ILE A 414 -22.90 -6.72 44.33
C ILE A 414 -22.30 -5.56 43.51
N LEU A 415 -22.40 -4.33 44.01
CA LEU A 415 -21.86 -3.15 43.33
C LEU A 415 -20.33 -3.16 43.27
N VAL A 416 -19.65 -3.56 44.35
CA VAL A 416 -18.19 -3.75 44.34
C VAL A 416 -17.79 -4.81 43.30
N PHE A 417 -18.49 -5.95 43.26
CA PHE A 417 -18.20 -6.99 42.27
C PHE A 417 -18.42 -6.50 40.83
N ALA A 418 -19.51 -5.77 40.58
CA ALA A 418 -19.79 -5.18 39.27
C ALA A 418 -18.75 -4.10 38.89
N ALA A 419 -18.25 -3.33 39.85
CA ALA A 419 -17.16 -2.37 39.63
C ALA A 419 -15.86 -3.10 39.22
N LEU A 420 -15.50 -4.17 39.93
CA LEU A 420 -14.32 -4.99 39.60
C LEU A 420 -14.45 -5.65 38.22
N LEU A 421 -15.63 -6.19 37.88
CA LEU A 421 -15.91 -6.72 36.56
C LEU A 421 -15.75 -5.64 35.47
N SER A 422 -16.23 -4.42 35.73
CA SER A 422 -16.07 -3.29 34.82
C SER A 422 -14.60 -2.92 34.63
N VAL A 423 -13.78 -2.93 35.70
CA VAL A 423 -12.31 -2.75 35.58
C VAL A 423 -11.69 -3.86 34.72
N ALA A 424 -12.06 -5.12 34.93
CA ALA A 424 -11.55 -6.23 34.12
C ALA A 424 -11.90 -6.08 32.63
N LEU A 425 -13.13 -5.65 32.32
CA LEU A 425 -13.56 -5.36 30.94
C LEU A 425 -12.81 -4.16 30.33
N ALA A 426 -12.50 -3.14 31.12
CA ALA A 426 -11.66 -2.03 30.67
C ALA A 426 -10.23 -2.49 30.31
N VAL A 427 -9.65 -3.40 31.08
CA VAL A 427 -8.32 -3.98 30.80
C VAL A 427 -8.35 -4.82 29.51
N VAL A 428 -9.42 -5.61 29.29
CA VAL A 428 -9.59 -6.37 28.04
C VAL A 428 -9.72 -5.42 26.85
N ALA A 429 -10.50 -4.34 26.98
CA ALA A 429 -10.66 -3.33 25.94
C ALA A 429 -9.33 -2.61 25.63
N GLU A 430 -8.54 -2.28 26.66
CA GLU A 430 -7.20 -1.70 26.49
C GLU A 430 -6.26 -2.66 25.75
N LYS A 431 -6.21 -3.94 26.15
CA LYS A 431 -5.39 -4.95 25.47
C LYS A 431 -5.80 -5.15 24.01
N LEU A 432 -7.10 -5.09 23.69
CA LEU A 432 -7.56 -5.14 22.31
C LEU A 432 -7.17 -3.87 21.54
N LYS A 433 -7.27 -2.70 22.19
CA LYS A 433 -6.90 -1.39 21.61
C LYS A 433 -5.42 -1.36 21.21
N THR A 434 -4.53 -1.94 22.02
CA THR A 434 -3.08 -1.92 21.72
C THR A 434 -2.72 -2.67 20.44
N HIS A 435 -3.51 -3.67 20.01
CA HIS A 435 -3.34 -4.32 18.70
C HIS A 435 -3.59 -3.40 17.50
N PHE A 436 -4.21 -2.24 17.69
CA PHE A 436 -4.38 -1.23 16.64
C PHE A 436 -3.36 -0.09 16.73
N GLN A 437 -2.54 -0.07 17.80
CA GLN A 437 -1.54 0.96 18.02
C GLN A 437 -0.15 0.42 17.74
N TYR A 438 0.35 -0.45 18.61
CA TYR A 438 1.78 -0.78 18.68
C TYR A 438 2.14 -2.03 17.90
N SER A 439 3.31 -2.01 17.26
CA SER A 439 3.94 -3.20 16.62
C SER A 439 3.95 -4.42 17.55
N TYR A 440 3.91 -5.64 17.00
CA TYR A 440 4.03 -6.86 17.81
C TYR A 440 5.40 -6.97 18.48
N THR A 441 6.44 -6.37 17.87
CA THR A 441 7.78 -6.27 18.44
C THR A 441 7.85 -5.39 19.69
N HIS A 442 6.85 -4.54 19.96
CA HIS A 442 6.76 -3.75 21.19
C HIS A 442 6.34 -4.58 22.42
N PHE A 443 5.75 -5.76 22.24
CA PHE A 443 5.30 -6.62 23.36
C PHE A 443 6.29 -7.74 23.69
N GLU A 444 7.37 -7.88 22.92
CA GLU A 444 8.45 -8.85 23.12
C GLU A 444 9.69 -8.22 23.79
N GLN A 445 9.63 -6.92 24.09
CA GLN A 445 10.55 -6.17 24.96
C GLN A 445 9.87 -5.92 26.29
#